data_AF-A0A520XFD6-F1
#
_entry.id   AF-A0A520XFD6-F1
#
_cell.length_a   1.000
_cell.length_b   1.000
_cell.length_c   1.000
_cell.angle_alpha   90.00
_cell.angle_beta   90.00
_cell.angle_gamma   90.00
#
_symmetry.space_group_name_H-M   'P 1'
#
loop_
_entity.id
_entity.type
_entity.pdbx_description
1 polymer ?
#
loop_
_entity_poly.entity_id
_entity_poly.type
_entity_poly.pdbx_seq_one_letter_code
_entity_poly.pdbx_strand_id
1 'polypeptide(L)'
;MIKKFLTASKKEIFYQFGRSFKNGIYGRRVYFYLKGKYTDVLFNAHVDTVKKDGSFDLRKHGDLIYNRKGVLGADDRAGVWIAYNLAKAGASVLLTDYEETTKEGVCAFCEDFKEINHKLFVGLDRRGFREFVNYGYANDGINYIFKKLGYKEKTGTYSDVAMLTENFSRFNVNLSAGFYNEHTSEEYLSLSSMNFTLNRCLKLINFQIPDIRIENYPADFREGFFEYYGYPMEEEDYLNRKEYQEELIKRFGLGF
;
A
#
# COMPACT_ATOMS: atom_id res chain seq x y z
N MET A 1 -0.11 -14.86 14.09
CA MET A 1 -0.75 -15.93 13.29
C MET A 1 -1.74 -15.29 12.34
N ILE A 2 -1.40 -15.17 11.05
CA ILE A 2 -2.21 -14.53 9.99
C ILE A 2 -3.64 -15.07 9.90
N LYS A 3 -3.87 -16.34 10.22
CA LYS A 3 -5.19 -16.99 10.22
C LYS A 3 -6.29 -16.17 10.91
N LYS A 4 -5.97 -15.51 12.04
CA LYS A 4 -6.95 -14.68 12.76
C LYS A 4 -7.42 -13.48 11.93
N PHE A 5 -6.53 -12.89 11.12
CA PHE A 5 -6.86 -11.75 10.27
C PHE A 5 -7.66 -12.18 9.04
N LEU A 6 -7.33 -13.35 8.47
CA LEU A 6 -8.04 -13.94 7.33
C LEU A 6 -9.52 -14.21 7.66
N THR A 7 -9.80 -14.74 8.86
CA THR A 7 -11.17 -15.08 9.26
C THR A 7 -11.92 -13.96 9.96
N ALA A 8 -11.23 -12.90 10.41
CA ALA A 8 -11.88 -11.79 11.11
C ALA A 8 -12.83 -11.02 10.17
N SER A 9 -13.92 -10.52 10.73
CA SER A 9 -14.72 -9.44 10.15
C SER A 9 -13.93 -8.12 10.13
N LYS A 10 -14.35 -7.15 9.31
CA LYS A 10 -13.74 -5.81 9.33
C LYS A 10 -13.84 -5.11 10.69
N LYS A 11 -14.95 -5.31 11.40
CA LYS A 11 -15.18 -4.78 12.75
C LYS A 11 -14.16 -5.33 13.76
N GLU A 12 -13.86 -6.63 13.68
CA GLU A 12 -12.86 -7.26 14.55
C GLU A 12 -11.44 -6.75 14.27
N ILE A 13 -11.10 -6.44 13.01
CA ILE A 13 -9.81 -5.82 12.66
C ILE A 13 -9.68 -4.44 13.31
N PHE A 14 -10.64 -3.53 13.07
CA PHE A 14 -10.59 -2.21 13.68
C PHE A 14 -10.57 -2.28 15.21
N TYR A 15 -11.37 -3.18 15.80
CA TYR A 15 -11.35 -3.41 17.24
C TYR A 15 -9.97 -3.88 17.73
N GLN A 16 -9.32 -4.80 17.02
CA GLN A 16 -8.00 -5.30 17.38
C GLN A 16 -6.95 -4.18 17.31
N PHE A 17 -6.98 -3.34 16.28
CA PHE A 17 -6.09 -2.18 16.17
C PHE A 17 -6.33 -1.17 17.29
N GLY A 18 -7.57 -0.73 17.52
CA GLY A 18 -7.90 0.20 18.61
C GLY A 18 -7.61 -0.35 20.02
N ARG A 19 -7.64 -1.68 20.19
CA ARG A 19 -7.17 -2.31 21.44
C ARG A 19 -5.66 -2.29 21.60
N SER A 20 -4.93 -2.54 20.52
CA SER A 20 -3.47 -2.69 20.55
C SER A 20 -2.75 -1.34 20.56
N PHE A 21 -3.35 -0.32 19.91
CA PHE A 21 -2.73 0.99 19.67
C PHE A 21 -3.68 2.10 20.14
N LYS A 22 -3.57 2.44 21.43
CA LYS A 22 -4.50 3.36 22.11
C LYS A 22 -4.45 4.81 21.63
N ASN A 23 -3.37 5.19 20.98
CA ASN A 23 -3.16 6.51 20.38
C ASN A 23 -3.59 6.58 18.90
N GLY A 24 -4.17 5.51 18.35
CA GLY A 24 -4.74 5.54 17.01
C GLY A 24 -6.07 6.31 16.96
N ILE A 25 -6.29 6.99 15.84
CA ILE A 25 -7.49 7.78 15.55
C ILE A 25 -8.41 6.90 14.71
N TYR A 26 -9.66 6.74 15.14
CA TYR A 26 -10.69 6.06 14.36
C TYR A 26 -11.67 7.09 13.83
N GLY A 27 -11.54 7.43 12.54
CA GLY A 27 -12.30 8.53 11.93
C GLY A 27 -13.51 8.04 11.16
N ARG A 28 -14.66 8.65 11.46
CA ARG A 28 -15.98 8.38 10.85
C ARG A 28 -16.37 6.90 10.76
N ARG A 29 -15.70 6.03 11.52
CA ARG A 29 -15.79 4.56 11.49
C ARG A 29 -15.36 3.91 10.15
N VAL A 30 -14.64 4.63 9.30
CA VAL A 30 -14.24 4.18 7.96
C VAL A 30 -12.72 4.20 7.75
N TYR A 31 -11.95 4.74 8.69
CA TYR A 31 -10.49 4.56 8.70
C TYR A 31 -9.93 4.50 10.13
N PHE A 32 -8.76 3.89 10.26
CA PHE A 32 -7.94 3.92 11.47
C PHE A 32 -6.55 4.44 11.12
N TYR A 33 -6.13 5.54 11.75
CA TYR A 33 -4.83 6.15 11.54
C TYR A 33 -4.00 6.12 12.82
N LEU A 34 -2.81 5.53 12.75
CA LEU A 34 -1.80 5.53 13.79
C LEU A 34 -0.58 6.30 13.31
N LYS A 35 -0.25 7.40 14.00
CA LYS A 35 0.99 8.16 13.75
C LYS A 35 2.15 7.58 14.56
N GLY A 36 3.19 7.12 13.88
CA GLY A 36 4.49 6.79 14.45
C GLY A 36 5.30 8.05 14.81
N LYS A 37 6.29 7.91 15.71
CA LYS A 37 7.04 9.07 16.23
C LYS A 37 8.09 9.65 15.28
N TYR A 38 8.69 8.84 14.39
CA TYR A 38 9.87 9.24 13.59
C TYR A 38 9.88 8.64 12.19
N THR A 39 8.77 8.74 11.45
CA THR A 39 8.64 8.12 10.13
C THR A 39 8.12 9.09 9.08
N ASP A 40 8.86 9.20 7.99
CA ASP A 40 8.37 9.84 6.75
C ASP A 40 7.46 8.89 5.95
N VAL A 41 7.41 7.62 6.33
CA VAL A 41 6.64 6.57 5.65
C VAL A 41 5.32 6.32 6.38
N LEU A 42 4.23 6.32 5.61
CA LEU A 42 2.91 5.85 6.04
C LEU A 42 2.57 4.57 5.27
N PHE A 43 2.35 3.47 6.01
CA PHE A 43 1.88 2.22 5.41
C PHE A 43 0.37 2.20 5.35
N ASN A 44 -0.18 1.80 4.21
CA ASN A 44 -1.62 1.74 3.97
C ASN A 44 -2.06 0.33 3.53
N ALA A 45 -3.23 -0.10 4.01
CA ALA A 45 -3.93 -1.31 3.62
C ALA A 45 -5.43 -1.08 3.85
N HIS A 46 -6.30 -1.74 3.11
CA HIS A 46 -7.74 -1.65 3.33
C HIS A 46 -8.26 -2.88 4.11
N VAL A 47 -9.41 -2.74 4.78
CA VAL A 47 -9.94 -3.78 5.69
C VAL A 47 -11.15 -4.54 5.15
N ASP A 48 -11.84 -3.93 4.18
CA ASP A 48 -12.85 -4.59 3.38
C ASP A 48 -12.22 -5.65 2.48
N THR A 49 -13.03 -6.62 2.10
CA THR A 49 -12.62 -7.78 1.31
C THR A 49 -13.85 -8.24 0.54
N VAL A 50 -13.68 -8.75 -0.68
CA VAL A 50 -14.77 -9.34 -1.48
C VAL A 50 -15.30 -10.67 -0.89
N LYS A 51 -14.64 -11.22 0.13
CA LYS A 51 -15.07 -12.46 0.79
C LYS A 51 -16.48 -12.30 1.40
N LYS A 52 -17.29 -13.35 1.28
CA LYS A 52 -18.58 -13.42 1.98
C LYS A 52 -18.36 -13.89 3.41
N ASP A 53 -19.04 -13.24 4.37
CA ASP A 53 -19.07 -13.72 5.75
C ASP A 53 -19.65 -15.16 5.78
N GLY A 54 -18.89 -16.12 6.30
CA GLY A 54 -19.24 -17.53 6.22
C GLY A 54 -18.23 -18.47 6.89
N SER A 55 -18.48 -19.77 6.80
CA SER A 55 -17.58 -20.78 7.38
C SER A 55 -16.29 -20.92 6.56
N PHE A 56 -15.13 -20.66 7.17
CA PHE A 56 -13.84 -20.88 6.54
C PHE A 56 -13.38 -22.33 6.71
N ASP A 57 -12.81 -22.92 5.65
CA ASP A 57 -12.02 -24.16 5.73
C ASP A 57 -10.59 -23.83 5.30
N LEU A 58 -9.84 -23.16 6.19
CA LEU A 58 -8.47 -22.75 5.93
C LEU A 58 -7.53 -23.95 5.90
N ARG A 59 -6.93 -24.19 4.75
CA ARG A 59 -5.90 -25.21 4.54
C ARG A 59 -4.54 -24.57 4.37
N LYS A 60 -3.52 -25.34 4.74
CA LYS A 60 -2.12 -24.99 4.51
C LYS A 60 -1.47 -26.13 3.75
N HIS A 61 -0.83 -25.81 2.64
CA HIS A 61 -0.02 -26.75 1.87
C HIS A 61 1.35 -26.14 1.62
N GLY A 62 2.39 -26.67 2.28
CA GLY A 62 3.71 -26.07 2.27
C GLY A 62 3.69 -24.63 2.79
N ASP A 63 4.09 -23.68 1.95
CA ASP A 63 4.11 -22.23 2.23
C ASP A 63 2.75 -21.53 2.03
N LEU A 64 1.79 -22.21 1.40
CA LEU A 64 0.55 -21.59 0.93
C LEU A 64 -0.59 -21.78 1.93
N ILE A 65 -1.40 -20.75 2.13
CA ILE A 65 -2.70 -20.80 2.80
C ILE A 65 -3.79 -20.53 1.78
N TYR A 66 -4.87 -21.31 1.81
CA TYR A 66 -6.04 -21.13 0.95
C TYR A 66 -7.32 -21.52 1.69
N ASN A 67 -8.47 -21.10 1.17
CA ASN A 67 -9.79 -21.45 1.71
C ASN A 67 -10.48 -22.46 0.79
N ARG A 68 -10.87 -23.63 1.30
CA ARG A 68 -11.62 -24.61 0.49
C ARG A 68 -13.09 -24.23 0.27
N LYS A 69 -13.58 -23.22 0.99
CA LYS A 69 -14.99 -22.80 0.98
C LYS A 69 -15.18 -21.43 0.31
N GLY A 70 -14.41 -21.13 -0.74
CA GLY A 70 -14.52 -19.90 -1.52
C GLY A 70 -13.33 -18.96 -1.33
N VAL A 71 -13.56 -17.66 -1.54
CA VAL A 71 -12.57 -16.58 -1.43
C VAL A 71 -11.89 -16.62 -0.05
N LEU A 72 -10.57 -16.43 -0.03
CA LEU A 72 -9.77 -16.44 1.19
C LEU A 72 -9.84 -15.08 1.91
N GLY A 73 -9.90 -14.00 1.12
CA GLY A 73 -9.78 -12.62 1.56
C GLY A 73 -8.36 -12.30 2.03
N ALA A 74 -7.34 -12.89 1.41
CA ALA A 74 -5.97 -12.44 1.59
C ALA A 74 -5.73 -11.07 0.94
N ASP A 75 -6.49 -10.77 -0.09
CA ASP A 75 -6.83 -9.42 -0.53
C ASP A 75 -7.95 -8.85 0.39
N ASP A 76 -7.67 -8.01 1.40
CA ASP A 76 -6.40 -7.35 1.69
C ASP A 76 -5.83 -7.69 3.09
N ARG A 77 -6.25 -8.85 3.64
CA ARG A 77 -5.83 -9.28 4.99
C ARG A 77 -4.35 -9.60 5.12
N ALA A 78 -3.65 -9.86 4.01
CA ALA A 78 -2.19 -9.93 4.02
C ALA A 78 -1.60 -8.55 4.34
N GLY A 79 -2.05 -7.50 3.65
CA GLY A 79 -1.66 -6.11 3.88
C GLY A 79 -1.96 -5.65 5.31
N VAL A 80 -3.18 -5.89 5.80
CA VAL A 80 -3.58 -5.57 7.19
C VAL A 80 -2.68 -6.27 8.21
N TRP A 81 -2.30 -7.53 7.98
CA TRP A 81 -1.42 -8.24 8.90
C TRP A 81 0.00 -7.67 8.89
N ILE A 82 0.53 -7.32 7.73
CA ILE A 82 1.82 -6.63 7.61
C ILE A 82 1.76 -5.29 8.37
N ALA A 83 0.73 -4.48 8.09
CA ALA A 83 0.49 -3.19 8.75
C ALA A 83 0.41 -3.33 10.28
N TYR A 84 -0.28 -4.35 10.80
CA TYR A 84 -0.35 -4.61 12.24
C TYR A 84 1.03 -4.85 12.87
N ASN A 85 1.90 -5.60 12.19
CA ASN A 85 3.25 -5.85 12.68
C ASN A 85 4.16 -4.62 12.56
N LEU A 86 3.98 -3.80 11.52
CA LEU A 86 4.69 -2.53 11.37
C LEU A 86 4.27 -1.52 12.44
N ALA A 87 2.97 -1.42 12.75
CA ALA A 87 2.45 -0.62 13.85
C ALA A 87 3.06 -1.04 15.19
N LYS A 88 3.19 -2.35 15.44
CA LYS A 88 3.92 -2.87 16.62
C LYS A 88 5.39 -2.45 16.66
N ALA A 89 6.02 -2.26 15.51
CA ALA A 89 7.39 -1.77 15.40
C ALA A 89 7.51 -0.24 15.45
N GLY A 90 6.39 0.48 15.63
CA GLY A 90 6.36 1.94 15.76
C GLY A 90 6.16 2.71 14.46
N ALA A 91 5.82 2.03 13.35
CA ALA A 91 5.53 2.67 12.09
C ALA A 91 4.19 3.44 12.11
N SER A 92 4.05 4.40 11.20
CA SER A 92 2.76 5.01 10.88
C SER A 92 1.95 4.06 10.00
N VAL A 93 0.67 3.90 10.33
CA VAL A 93 -0.24 3.02 9.61
C VAL A 93 -1.59 3.71 9.40
N LEU A 94 -2.12 3.61 8.18
CA LEU A 94 -3.49 3.98 7.83
C LEU A 94 -4.24 2.75 7.33
N LEU A 95 -5.27 2.34 8.05
CA LEU A 95 -6.24 1.37 7.55
C LEU A 95 -7.47 2.09 7.02
N THR A 96 -7.94 1.71 5.86
CA THR A 96 -9.13 2.26 5.19
C THR A 96 -10.20 1.18 5.05
N ASP A 97 -11.46 1.58 4.90
CA ASP A 97 -12.61 0.72 4.60
C ASP A 97 -13.24 1.23 3.29
N TYR A 98 -13.90 0.31 2.59
CA TYR A 98 -14.60 0.56 1.33
C TYR A 98 -13.72 0.87 0.11
N GLU A 99 -12.45 0.48 0.09
CA GLU A 99 -11.57 0.64 -1.09
C GLU A 99 -12.22 -0.02 -2.32
N GLU A 100 -12.73 -1.25 -2.14
CA GLU A 100 -13.28 -2.13 -3.18
C GLU A 100 -14.62 -1.63 -3.75
N THR A 101 -15.20 -0.58 -3.18
CA THR A 101 -16.53 -0.08 -3.57
C THR A 101 -16.56 1.42 -3.83
N THR A 102 -16.21 2.24 -2.84
CA THR A 102 -16.51 3.69 -2.85
C THR A 102 -15.31 4.56 -2.50
N LYS A 103 -14.23 3.96 -1.97
CA LYS A 103 -13.03 4.63 -1.47
C LYS A 103 -13.32 5.57 -0.29
N GLU A 104 -14.42 5.32 0.43
CA GLU A 104 -14.91 6.20 1.50
C GLU A 104 -13.87 6.40 2.61
N GLY A 105 -13.12 5.35 2.98
CA GLY A 105 -12.11 5.42 4.04
C GLY A 105 -10.99 6.41 3.73
N VAL A 106 -10.40 6.34 2.53
CA VAL A 106 -9.32 7.24 2.13
C VAL A 106 -9.83 8.67 1.89
N CYS A 107 -11.01 8.83 1.31
CA CYS A 107 -11.65 10.14 1.13
C CYS A 107 -11.87 10.83 2.48
N ALA A 108 -12.45 10.12 3.44
CA ALA A 108 -12.69 10.64 4.78
C ALA A 108 -11.38 11.04 5.48
N PHE A 109 -10.31 10.25 5.30
CA PHE A 109 -9.00 10.60 5.84
C PHE A 109 -8.44 11.90 5.22
N CYS A 110 -8.47 12.02 3.89
CA CYS A 110 -8.03 13.23 3.18
C CYS A 110 -8.87 14.47 3.53
N GLU A 111 -10.15 14.31 3.84
CA GLU A 111 -10.99 15.40 4.32
C GLU A 111 -10.62 15.85 5.74
N ASP A 112 -10.43 14.89 6.65
CA ASP A 112 -10.15 15.12 8.07
C ASP A 112 -8.72 15.68 8.29
N PHE A 113 -7.76 15.30 7.44
CA PHE A 113 -6.37 15.75 7.51
C PHE A 113 -6.00 16.59 6.29
N LYS A 114 -5.87 17.91 6.48
CA LYS A 114 -5.43 18.83 5.41
C LYS A 114 -3.94 18.74 5.11
N GLU A 115 -3.14 18.38 6.12
CA GLU A 115 -1.71 18.11 5.95
C GLU A 115 -1.26 16.98 6.88
N ILE A 116 -0.25 16.23 6.43
CA ILE A 116 0.43 15.19 7.20
C ILE A 116 1.93 15.27 6.97
N ASN A 117 2.72 14.79 7.94
CA ASN A 117 4.19 14.86 7.88
C ASN A 117 4.81 13.75 7.03
N HIS A 118 4.00 12.80 6.55
CA HIS A 118 4.47 11.68 5.75
C HIS A 118 4.77 12.15 4.32
N LYS A 119 5.86 11.62 3.76
CA LYS A 119 6.42 11.99 2.46
C LYS A 119 6.42 10.82 1.47
N LEU A 120 6.21 9.60 1.97
CA LEU A 120 6.07 8.38 1.18
C LEU A 120 4.90 7.55 1.69
N PHE A 121 3.96 7.25 0.80
CA PHE A 121 2.86 6.32 1.04
C PHE A 121 3.22 4.94 0.50
N VAL A 122 3.11 3.91 1.33
CA VAL A 122 3.41 2.53 0.94
C VAL A 122 2.15 1.69 1.08
N GLY A 123 1.52 1.40 -0.05
CA GLY A 123 0.40 0.48 -0.16
C GLY A 123 0.88 -0.95 0.05
N LEU A 124 0.10 -1.71 0.78
CA LEU A 124 0.31 -3.13 1.06
C LEU A 124 -0.79 -3.98 0.42
N ASP A 125 -1.24 -3.54 -0.75
CA ASP A 125 -2.46 -3.95 -1.43
C ASP A 125 -2.11 -4.25 -2.90
N ARG A 126 -1.33 -5.32 -3.09
CA ARG A 126 -1.03 -5.80 -4.43
C ARG A 126 -0.81 -7.29 -4.41
N ARG A 127 -1.34 -7.97 -5.42
CA ARG A 127 -1.03 -9.38 -5.66
C ARG A 127 0.45 -9.61 -5.95
N GLY A 128 0.88 -10.86 -5.81
CA GLY A 128 2.16 -11.32 -6.33
C GLY A 128 3.31 -11.28 -5.34
N PHE A 129 4.53 -11.18 -5.87
CA PHE A 129 5.77 -11.23 -5.11
C PHE A 129 6.83 -10.32 -5.73
N ARG A 130 7.46 -9.49 -4.89
CA ARG A 130 8.54 -8.58 -5.29
C ARG A 130 8.16 -7.62 -6.41
N GLU A 131 6.90 -7.19 -6.48
CA GLU A 131 6.49 -6.14 -7.40
C GLU A 131 6.15 -4.87 -6.64
N PHE A 132 6.44 -3.73 -7.27
CA PHE A 132 5.92 -2.44 -6.84
C PHE A 132 5.36 -1.66 -8.02
N VAL A 133 4.35 -0.83 -7.77
CA VAL A 133 3.80 0.15 -8.71
C VAL A 133 3.80 1.51 -8.03
N ASN A 134 4.02 2.58 -8.79
CA ASN A 134 4.04 3.95 -8.27
C ASN A 134 3.04 4.88 -8.99
N TYR A 135 2.32 4.37 -9.99
CA TYR A 135 1.36 5.14 -10.79
C TYR A 135 1.94 6.42 -11.42
N GLY A 136 3.24 6.44 -11.71
CA GLY A 136 3.93 7.63 -12.24
C GLY A 136 4.25 8.69 -11.17
N TYR A 137 3.92 8.45 -9.91
CA TYR A 137 4.11 9.38 -8.82
C TYR A 137 5.42 9.23 -8.05
N ALA A 138 6.21 8.19 -8.31
CA ALA A 138 7.56 8.06 -7.75
C ALA A 138 8.62 8.50 -8.75
N ASN A 139 9.71 9.08 -8.24
CA ASN A 139 10.90 9.37 -9.03
C ASN A 139 11.89 8.20 -8.98
N ASP A 140 12.96 8.31 -9.76
CA ASP A 140 14.02 7.29 -9.82
C ASP A 140 14.70 7.02 -8.48
N GLY A 141 14.83 8.03 -7.61
CA GLY A 141 15.39 7.87 -6.26
C GLY A 141 14.52 6.94 -5.40
N ILE A 142 13.21 7.17 -5.39
CA ILE A 142 12.24 6.30 -4.71
C ILE A 142 12.25 4.91 -5.34
N ASN A 143 12.18 4.83 -6.68
CA ASN A 143 12.20 3.56 -7.40
C ASN A 143 13.49 2.76 -7.10
N TYR A 144 14.63 3.44 -6.98
CA TYR A 144 15.92 2.83 -6.66
C TYR A 144 15.93 2.20 -5.27
N ILE A 145 15.32 2.84 -4.26
CA ILE A 145 15.16 2.27 -2.91
C ILE A 145 14.44 0.92 -3.00
N PHE A 146 13.31 0.86 -3.70
CA PHE A 146 12.53 -0.38 -3.81
C PHE A 146 13.23 -1.45 -4.66
N LYS A 147 13.94 -1.05 -5.72
CA LYS A 147 14.81 -1.94 -6.50
C LYS A 147 15.92 -2.54 -5.62
N LYS A 148 16.54 -1.76 -4.73
CA LYS A 148 17.54 -2.24 -3.75
C LYS A 148 16.96 -3.14 -2.66
N LEU A 149 15.70 -2.92 -2.28
CA LEU A 149 14.96 -3.82 -1.40
C LEU A 149 14.58 -5.15 -2.09
N GLY A 150 14.84 -5.27 -3.40
CA GLY A 150 14.64 -6.47 -4.19
C GLY A 150 13.28 -6.54 -4.87
N TYR A 151 12.59 -5.41 -5.03
CA TYR A 151 11.38 -5.31 -5.82
C TYR A 151 11.67 -5.00 -7.29
N LYS A 152 10.71 -5.31 -8.15
CA LYS A 152 10.69 -5.01 -9.57
C LYS A 152 9.49 -4.11 -9.86
N GLU A 153 9.75 -3.08 -10.64
CA GLU A 153 8.70 -2.15 -11.06
C GLU A 153 7.74 -2.84 -12.02
N LYS A 154 6.45 -2.56 -11.84
CA LYS A 154 5.35 -3.02 -12.69
C LYS A 154 4.39 -1.86 -12.95
N THR A 155 3.54 -2.06 -13.94
CA THR A 155 2.34 -1.23 -14.13
C THR A 155 1.18 -1.83 -13.33
N GLY A 156 0.22 -1.00 -12.98
CA GLY A 156 -0.94 -1.41 -12.22
C GLY A 156 -2.02 -0.35 -12.26
N THR A 157 -3.17 -0.73 -11.71
CA THR A 157 -4.35 0.12 -11.57
C THR A 157 -4.40 0.72 -10.17
N TYR A 158 -5.09 1.85 -10.06
CA TYR A 158 -5.25 2.69 -8.86
C TYR A 158 -5.35 1.93 -7.53
N SER A 159 -4.87 2.55 -6.46
CA SER A 159 -5.12 2.15 -5.07
C SER A 159 -5.23 3.40 -4.20
N ASP A 160 -5.64 3.25 -2.94
CA ASP A 160 -5.74 4.35 -1.96
C ASP A 160 -4.49 5.25 -1.90
N VAL A 161 -3.29 4.69 -2.08
CA VAL A 161 -2.06 5.49 -2.04
C VAL A 161 -1.91 6.48 -3.20
N ALA A 162 -2.57 6.25 -4.33
CA ALA A 162 -2.66 7.24 -5.39
C ALA A 162 -3.52 8.44 -4.95
N MET A 163 -4.65 8.20 -4.26
CA MET A 163 -5.46 9.28 -3.68
C MET A 163 -4.69 10.10 -2.64
N LEU A 164 -3.97 9.41 -1.75
CA LEU A 164 -3.13 10.07 -0.76
C LEU A 164 -2.10 10.97 -1.44
N THR A 165 -1.46 10.47 -2.51
CA THR A 165 -0.53 11.26 -3.30
C THR A 165 -1.19 12.49 -3.93
N GLU A 166 -2.35 12.34 -4.55
CA GLU A 166 -3.08 13.45 -5.16
C GLU A 166 -3.47 14.52 -4.14
N ASN A 167 -3.88 14.12 -2.94
CA ASN A 167 -4.29 15.05 -1.90
C ASN A 167 -3.10 15.73 -1.21
N PHE A 168 -2.01 14.99 -0.94
CA PHE A 168 -0.88 15.50 -0.15
C PHE A 168 0.34 15.90 -0.97
N SER A 169 0.34 15.62 -2.28
CA SER A 169 1.44 15.89 -3.22
C SER A 169 2.76 15.23 -2.80
N ARG A 170 2.70 13.95 -2.40
CA ARG A 170 3.84 13.14 -1.90
C ARG A 170 4.00 11.85 -2.69
N PHE A 171 5.16 11.20 -2.57
CA PHE A 171 5.44 9.96 -3.29
C PHE A 171 4.55 8.81 -2.80
N ASN A 172 4.25 7.87 -3.69
CA ASN A 172 3.70 6.57 -3.30
C ASN A 172 4.41 5.41 -4.00
N VAL A 173 4.28 4.24 -3.37
CA VAL A 173 4.38 2.95 -4.04
C VAL A 173 3.31 2.01 -3.48
N ASN A 174 2.92 1.01 -4.26
CA ASN A 174 2.08 -0.10 -3.81
C ASN A 174 2.83 -1.42 -4.00
N LEU A 175 3.00 -2.19 -2.94
CA LEU A 175 3.86 -3.37 -2.86
C LEU A 175 3.06 -4.66 -2.87
N SER A 176 3.56 -5.67 -3.58
CA SER A 176 3.01 -7.02 -3.48
C SER A 176 2.97 -7.53 -2.03
N ALA A 177 1.81 -8.00 -1.58
CA ALA A 177 1.57 -8.51 -0.23
C ALA A 177 1.56 -10.04 -0.12
N GLY A 178 1.73 -10.76 -1.24
CA GLY A 178 1.90 -12.22 -1.26
C GLY A 178 0.64 -13.03 -1.52
N PHE A 179 -0.48 -12.38 -1.81
CA PHE A 179 -1.71 -13.04 -2.27
C PHE A 179 -1.74 -13.18 -3.80
N TYR A 180 -2.54 -14.13 -4.27
CA TYR A 180 -2.68 -14.47 -5.69
C TYR A 180 -4.10 -14.95 -5.96
N ASN A 181 -4.56 -14.80 -7.21
CA ASN A 181 -5.90 -15.17 -7.64
C ASN A 181 -6.99 -14.52 -6.78
N GLU A 182 -6.76 -13.25 -6.43
CA GLU A 182 -7.65 -12.42 -5.65
C GLU A 182 -9.08 -12.46 -6.20
N HIS A 183 -10.06 -12.41 -5.28
CA HIS A 183 -11.50 -12.38 -5.60
C HIS A 183 -12.05 -13.65 -6.26
N THR A 184 -11.27 -14.74 -6.26
CA THR A 184 -11.70 -16.05 -6.76
C THR A 184 -11.69 -17.10 -5.65
N SER A 185 -12.33 -18.24 -5.91
CA SER A 185 -12.24 -19.43 -5.03
C SER A 185 -10.86 -20.09 -5.03
N GLU A 186 -9.98 -19.70 -5.95
CA GLU A 186 -8.61 -20.21 -6.05
C GLU A 186 -7.61 -19.29 -5.33
N GLU A 187 -8.10 -18.29 -4.58
CA GLU A 187 -7.27 -17.36 -3.87
C GLU A 187 -6.37 -18.06 -2.84
N TYR A 188 -5.09 -17.70 -2.86
CA TYR A 188 -4.11 -18.22 -1.91
C TYR A 188 -3.11 -17.15 -1.48
N LEU A 189 -2.53 -17.37 -0.31
CA LEU A 189 -1.51 -16.54 0.30
C LEU A 189 -0.21 -17.32 0.44
N SER A 190 0.88 -16.81 -0.12
CA SER A 190 2.24 -17.28 0.16
C SER A 190 2.79 -16.61 1.42
N LEU A 191 3.06 -17.40 2.46
CA LEU A 191 3.61 -16.90 3.72
C LEU A 191 5.01 -16.33 3.53
N SER A 192 5.84 -16.95 2.69
CA SER A 192 7.18 -16.46 2.38
C SER A 192 7.16 -15.12 1.65
N SER A 193 6.24 -14.93 0.70
CA SER A 193 6.05 -13.67 -0.02
C SER A 193 5.56 -12.56 0.91
N MET A 194 4.55 -12.84 1.74
CA MET A 194 4.04 -11.89 2.74
C MET A 194 5.12 -11.47 3.75
N ASN A 195 5.89 -12.45 4.28
CA ASN A 195 6.98 -12.16 5.21
C ASN A 195 8.15 -11.43 4.54
N PHE A 196 8.41 -11.68 3.25
CA PHE A 196 9.38 -10.90 2.50
C PHE A 196 9.01 -9.41 2.54
N THR A 197 7.75 -9.07 2.25
CA THR A 197 7.28 -7.68 2.27
C THR A 197 7.36 -7.08 3.67
N LEU A 198 6.90 -7.78 4.71
CA LEU A 198 7.09 -7.31 6.10
C LEU A 198 8.56 -6.98 6.40
N ASN A 199 9.49 -7.88 6.04
CA ASN A 199 10.91 -7.70 6.30
C ASN A 199 11.54 -6.54 5.51
N ARG A 200 10.97 -6.14 4.37
CA ARG A 200 11.41 -4.96 3.62
C ARG A 200 10.82 -3.68 4.20
N CYS A 201 9.53 -3.69 4.53
CA CYS A 201 8.87 -2.56 5.17
C CYS A 201 9.46 -2.24 6.55
N LEU A 202 9.90 -3.24 7.32
CA LEU A 202 10.61 -3.02 8.59
C LEU A 202 11.90 -2.21 8.44
N LYS A 203 12.56 -2.26 7.27
CA LYS A 203 13.74 -1.44 6.98
C LYS A 203 13.38 0.01 6.63
N LEU A 204 12.11 0.28 6.31
CA LEU A 204 11.62 1.59 5.90
C LEU A 204 11.05 2.42 7.07
N ILE A 205 10.78 1.82 8.23
CA ILE A 205 10.06 2.49 9.34
C ILE A 205 10.75 3.75 9.88
N ASN A 206 12.07 3.85 9.73
CA ASN A 206 12.87 5.01 10.14
C ASN A 206 13.57 5.67 8.94
N PHE A 207 13.16 5.31 7.72
CA PHE A 207 13.76 5.86 6.52
C PHE A 207 13.32 7.31 6.35
N GLN A 208 14.28 8.20 6.16
CA GLN A 208 14.03 9.61 5.94
C GLN A 208 13.94 9.88 4.44
N ILE A 209 12.89 10.55 4.04
CA ILE A 209 12.61 10.95 2.66
C ILE A 209 12.87 12.47 2.59
N PRO A 210 13.61 12.97 1.60
CA PRO A 210 13.73 14.40 1.39
C PRO A 210 12.36 15.04 1.26
N ASP A 211 12.23 16.27 1.77
CA ASP A 211 10.97 17.00 1.74
C ASP A 211 10.71 17.57 0.33
N ILE A 212 10.28 16.68 -0.58
CA ILE A 212 9.94 17.00 -1.96
C ILE A 212 8.43 16.86 -2.12
N ARG A 213 7.80 17.86 -2.74
CA ARG A 213 6.41 17.80 -3.17
C ARG A 213 6.33 17.54 -4.68
N ILE A 214 5.33 16.80 -5.11
CA ILE A 214 5.05 16.56 -6.52
C ILE A 214 4.28 17.77 -7.04
N GLU A 215 4.88 18.53 -7.95
CA GLU A 215 4.30 19.77 -8.50
C GLU A 215 3.51 19.53 -9.79
N ASN A 216 3.96 18.56 -10.60
CA ASN A 216 3.31 18.19 -11.86
C ASN A 216 2.80 16.74 -11.78
N TYR A 217 1.47 16.59 -11.85
CA TYR A 217 0.84 15.31 -12.09
C TYR A 217 0.99 15.00 -13.58
N PRO A 218 1.40 13.79 -14.00
CA PRO A 218 1.30 13.42 -15.42
C PRO A 218 -0.13 13.69 -15.89
N ALA A 219 -0.29 14.56 -16.91
CA ALA A 219 -1.58 15.11 -17.34
C ALA A 219 -2.60 14.00 -17.67
N ASP A 220 -2.11 12.86 -18.15
CA ASP A 220 -2.87 11.65 -18.50
C ASP A 220 -3.68 11.06 -17.32
N PHE A 221 -3.31 11.35 -16.07
CA PHE A 221 -4.03 10.84 -14.90
C PHE A 221 -5.32 11.61 -14.61
N ARG A 222 -5.47 12.88 -15.02
CA ARG A 222 -6.66 13.68 -14.71
C ARG A 222 -7.83 13.43 -15.67
N GLU A 223 -7.54 13.11 -16.93
CA GLU A 223 -8.58 12.86 -17.95
C GLU A 223 -8.88 11.37 -18.17
N GLY A 224 -7.92 10.48 -17.91
CA GLY A 224 -8.07 9.04 -18.18
C GLY A 224 -8.77 8.19 -17.11
N PHE A 225 -9.15 8.75 -15.96
CA PHE A 225 -9.78 7.96 -14.88
C PHE A 225 -11.22 7.52 -15.18
N PHE A 226 -11.87 8.12 -16.17
CA PHE A 226 -13.18 7.68 -16.67
C PHE A 226 -13.11 6.92 -18.01
N GLU A 227 -11.99 6.96 -18.73
CA GLU A 227 -11.82 6.25 -20.00
C GLU A 227 -10.62 5.31 -19.95
N TYR A 228 -10.89 4.14 -19.37
CA TYR A 228 -10.52 2.85 -19.92
C TYR A 228 -9.65 2.91 -21.22
N TYR A 229 -8.34 2.66 -21.06
CA TYR A 229 -7.37 2.10 -22.04
C TYR A 229 -6.63 3.04 -23.01
N GLY A 230 -5.30 3.11 -22.82
CA GLY A 230 -4.31 2.77 -23.85
C GLY A 230 -3.83 3.84 -24.84
N TYR A 231 -2.82 4.64 -24.48
CA TYR A 231 -1.87 5.24 -25.44
C TYR A 231 -0.43 5.27 -24.88
N PRO A 232 0.61 5.13 -25.72
CA PRO A 232 2.01 5.23 -25.31
C PRO A 232 2.48 6.69 -25.14
N MET A 233 3.33 6.91 -24.14
CA MET A 233 3.98 8.19 -23.80
C MET A 233 4.81 8.78 -24.97
N GLU A 234 4.80 10.11 -25.14
CA GLU A 234 5.55 10.85 -26.17
C GLU A 234 7.04 11.09 -25.80
N GLU A 235 7.91 11.30 -26.80
CA GLU A 235 9.38 11.35 -26.66
C GLU A 235 9.89 12.53 -25.81
N GLU A 236 9.18 13.65 -25.81
CA GLU A 236 9.51 14.85 -25.02
C GLU A 236 9.30 14.61 -23.50
N ASP A 237 8.31 13.78 -23.14
CA ASP A 237 8.09 13.35 -21.76
C ASP A 237 9.22 12.44 -21.25
N TYR A 238 9.85 11.67 -22.14
CA TYR A 238 11.03 10.87 -21.80
C TYR A 238 12.25 11.75 -21.51
N LEU A 239 12.46 12.80 -22.31
CA LEU A 239 13.60 13.71 -22.15
C LEU A 239 13.51 14.53 -20.86
N ASN A 240 12.32 15.08 -20.57
CA ASN A 240 12.08 15.85 -19.34
C ASN A 240 12.24 14.98 -18.08
N ARG A 241 11.82 13.70 -18.13
CA ARG A 241 12.11 12.76 -17.04
C ARG A 241 13.61 12.55 -16.89
N LYS A 242 14.37 12.38 -17.98
CA LYS A 242 15.81 12.07 -17.94
C LYS A 242 16.66 13.18 -17.33
N GLU A 243 16.37 14.44 -17.62
CA GLU A 243 17.10 15.58 -17.02
C GLU A 243 16.81 15.71 -15.52
N TYR A 244 15.55 15.52 -15.12
CA TYR A 244 15.15 15.49 -13.71
C TYR A 244 15.76 14.29 -12.95
N GLN A 245 15.92 13.14 -13.63
CA GLN A 245 16.58 11.94 -13.09
C GLN A 245 18.04 12.18 -12.74
N GLU A 246 18.79 12.86 -13.62
CA GLU A 246 20.22 13.15 -13.39
C GLU A 246 20.45 14.08 -12.21
N GLU A 247 19.54 15.05 -11.99
CA GLU A 247 19.62 15.97 -10.85
C GLU A 247 19.33 15.27 -9.51
N LEU A 248 18.34 14.36 -9.49
CA LEU A 248 18.01 13.59 -8.30
C LEU A 248 19.07 12.54 -7.97
N ILE A 249 19.61 11.82 -8.95
CA ILE A 249 20.71 10.86 -8.72
C ILE A 249 21.94 11.57 -8.14
N LYS A 250 22.25 12.80 -8.60
CA LYS A 250 23.31 13.63 -7.99
C LYS A 250 23.01 14.02 -6.53
N ARG A 251 21.74 14.20 -6.16
CA ARG A 251 21.30 14.49 -4.77
C ARG A 251 21.24 13.25 -3.87
N PHE A 252 20.89 12.09 -4.40
CA PHE A 252 20.71 10.82 -3.65
C PHE A 252 21.95 9.93 -3.66
N GLY A 253 22.89 10.17 -4.56
CA GLY A 253 24.10 9.37 -4.72
C GLY A 253 25.17 9.72 -3.70
N LEU A 254 24.95 9.39 -2.42
CA LEU A 254 25.99 9.12 -1.41
C LEU A 254 25.30 8.58 -0.14
N GLY A 255 25.34 7.26 0.05
CA GLY A 255 25.02 6.62 1.33
C GLY A 255 23.94 5.53 1.28
N PHE A 256 24.32 4.36 0.76
CA PHE A 256 23.84 3.08 1.29
C PHE A 256 24.95 2.50 2.17
#